data_AF-A0A401V4C3-F1
#
_entry.id   AF-A0A401V4C3-F1
#
_cell.length_a   1.000
_cell.length_b   1.000
_cell.length_c   1.000
_cell.angle_alpha   90.00
_cell.angle_beta   90.00
_cell.angle_gamma   90.00
#
_symmetry.space_group_name_H-M   'P 1'
#
loop_
_entity.id
_entity.type
_entity.pdbx_description
1 polymer ?
#
loop_
_entity_poly.entity_id
_entity_poly.type
_entity_poly.pdbx_seq_one_letter_code
_entity_poly.pdbx_strand_id
1 'polypeptide(L)'
;MSDTGYGDFEFERRFFVDRLPTELLEETPTLIVQSYLLAEDGFAVRVRAQASGIEGIDPHADELAVLEAHLDAVDFCAITVKGPMVEGTRYEAERELDPLVAVEIVRRAPARVAKLRHSAWLGADGWVIDVFAGGNAPLVVAEVERGGPVTDLVVPEFCTTEVTTDARFANDGLARRPFGEWAREWRAELLATGPRFLTGLGHNHLPGETD
;
A
#
# COMPACT_ATOMS: atom_id res chain seq x y z
N MET A 1 -4.46 12.90 -17.25
CA MET A 1 -4.61 14.08 -16.38
C MET A 1 -5.71 13.71 -15.41
N SER A 2 -5.45 13.65 -14.10
CA SER A 2 -6.53 13.34 -13.16
C SER A 2 -7.62 14.41 -13.25
N ASP A 3 -8.88 13.99 -13.26
CA ASP A 3 -10.07 14.82 -13.46
C ASP A 3 -10.38 15.76 -12.26
N THR A 4 -9.52 15.76 -11.24
CA THR A 4 -9.77 16.43 -9.95
C THR A 4 -9.20 17.84 -9.87
N GLY A 5 -8.54 18.31 -10.94
CA GLY A 5 -7.90 19.63 -10.98
C GLY A 5 -6.55 19.71 -10.23
N TYR A 6 -6.11 18.63 -9.59
CA TYR A 6 -4.82 18.53 -8.90
C TYR A 6 -3.70 17.88 -9.75
N GLY A 7 -3.97 17.59 -11.03
CA GLY A 7 -2.95 17.13 -11.97
C GLY A 7 -2.51 15.69 -11.72
N ASP A 8 -1.26 15.48 -11.30
CA ASP A 8 -0.70 14.17 -10.98
C ASP A 8 -0.42 14.07 -9.46
N PHE A 9 -1.19 14.79 -8.61
CA PHE A 9 -1.06 14.68 -7.16
C PHE A 9 -2.06 13.67 -6.59
N GLU A 10 -1.56 12.79 -5.74
CA GLU A 10 -2.34 11.81 -4.96
C GLU A 10 -2.48 12.28 -3.52
N PHE A 11 -3.62 11.91 -2.90
CA PHE A 11 -3.95 12.22 -1.52
C PHE A 11 -4.38 10.94 -0.81
N GLU A 12 -3.46 10.34 -0.04
CA GLU A 12 -3.66 9.06 0.63
C GLU A 12 -3.40 9.16 2.14
N ARG A 13 -4.11 8.34 2.92
CA ARG A 13 -3.77 8.05 4.31
C ARG A 13 -3.65 6.55 4.51
N ARG A 14 -2.63 6.13 5.25
CA ARG A 14 -2.27 4.72 5.45
C ARG A 14 -2.31 4.35 6.91
N PHE A 15 -2.86 3.19 7.23
CA PHE A 15 -3.08 2.71 8.58
C PHE A 15 -2.55 1.30 8.74
N PHE A 16 -1.84 1.06 9.83
CA PHE A 16 -1.49 -0.29 10.22
C PHE A 16 -2.73 -1.04 10.73
N VAL A 17 -2.86 -2.29 10.31
CA VAL A 17 -3.97 -3.16 10.67
C VAL A 17 -3.43 -4.33 11.49
N ASP A 18 -3.78 -4.39 12.78
CA ASP A 18 -3.32 -5.47 13.66
C ASP A 18 -4.08 -6.78 13.43
N ARG A 19 -5.37 -6.69 13.12
CA ARG A 19 -6.23 -7.82 12.81
C ARG A 19 -6.91 -7.61 11.47
N LEU A 20 -6.66 -8.52 10.54
CA LEU A 20 -7.26 -8.52 9.21
C LEU A 20 -8.80 -8.62 9.33
N PRO A 21 -9.57 -7.67 8.77
CA PRO A 21 -11.03 -7.73 8.78
C PRO A 21 -11.53 -8.68 7.70
N THR A 22 -11.46 -9.98 7.95
CA THR A 22 -11.77 -11.03 6.96
C THR A 22 -13.17 -10.93 6.35
N GLU A 23 -14.12 -10.37 7.08
CA GLU A 23 -15.51 -10.19 6.63
C GLU A 23 -15.66 -9.09 5.58
N LEU A 24 -14.66 -8.20 5.46
CA LEU A 24 -14.65 -7.08 4.52
C LEU A 24 -13.81 -7.35 3.28
N LEU A 25 -13.10 -8.48 3.22
CA LEU A 25 -12.22 -8.81 2.11
C LEU A 25 -13.00 -9.39 0.94
N GLU A 26 -12.70 -8.89 -0.25
CA GLU A 26 -13.15 -9.52 -1.49
C GLU A 26 -12.53 -10.92 -1.64
N GLU A 27 -13.32 -11.87 -2.16
CA GLU A 27 -12.90 -13.25 -2.39
C GLU A 27 -11.81 -13.38 -3.46
N THR A 28 -11.73 -12.39 -4.37
CA THR A 28 -10.85 -12.41 -5.53
C THR A 28 -9.99 -11.14 -5.57
N PRO A 29 -9.02 -11.00 -4.64
CA PRO A 29 -8.13 -9.85 -4.61
C PRO A 29 -7.30 -9.69 -5.88
N THR A 30 -6.71 -8.51 -5.99
CA THR A 30 -5.70 -8.21 -6.99
C THR A 30 -4.32 -8.54 -6.45
N LEU A 31 -3.57 -9.42 -7.11
CA LEU A 31 -2.16 -9.60 -6.85
C LEU A 31 -1.37 -8.44 -7.44
N ILE A 32 -0.47 -7.88 -6.64
CA ILE A 32 0.49 -6.85 -7.06
C ILE A 32 1.89 -7.33 -6.73
N VAL A 33 2.74 -7.42 -7.75
CA VAL A 33 4.20 -7.52 -7.59
C VAL A 33 4.83 -6.28 -8.19
N GLN A 34 5.55 -5.53 -7.36
CA GLN A 34 6.13 -4.26 -7.76
C GLN A 34 7.61 -4.21 -7.41
N SER A 35 8.37 -3.49 -8.21
CA SER A 35 9.80 -3.31 -8.05
C SER A 35 10.21 -1.85 -8.09
N TYR A 36 11.34 -1.54 -7.47
CA TYR A 36 11.88 -0.20 -7.35
C TYR A 36 13.22 -0.09 -8.08
N LEU A 37 13.28 0.80 -9.06
CA LEU A 37 14.48 1.09 -9.86
C LEU A 37 15.30 2.24 -9.26
N LEU A 38 14.60 3.16 -8.59
CA LEU A 38 15.14 4.28 -7.83
C LEU A 38 14.23 4.46 -6.62
N ALA A 39 14.81 4.69 -5.44
CA ALA A 39 14.08 5.12 -4.27
C ALA A 39 15.02 5.83 -3.28
N GLU A 40 15.05 7.16 -3.33
CA GLU A 40 16.01 8.01 -2.61
C GLU A 40 15.38 9.38 -2.31
N ASP A 41 15.57 9.90 -1.09
CA ASP A 41 15.06 11.21 -0.64
C ASP A 41 13.57 11.47 -0.92
N GLY A 42 12.75 10.41 -0.84
CA GLY A 42 11.31 10.46 -1.11
C GLY A 42 10.92 10.42 -2.58
N PHE A 43 11.89 10.42 -3.50
CA PHE A 43 11.66 10.15 -4.92
C PHE A 43 11.72 8.66 -5.20
N ALA A 44 10.85 8.17 -6.08
CA ALA A 44 10.89 6.76 -6.50
C ALA A 44 10.49 6.54 -7.96
N VAL A 45 11.06 5.49 -8.56
CA VAL A 45 10.63 4.91 -9.84
C VAL A 45 10.21 3.47 -9.58
N ARG A 46 8.92 3.20 -9.72
CA ARG A 46 8.29 1.89 -9.51
C ARG A 46 7.89 1.28 -10.84
N VAL A 47 8.09 -0.03 -11.01
CA VAL A 47 7.36 -0.82 -12.01
C VAL A 47 6.47 -1.84 -11.30
N ARG A 48 5.18 -1.84 -11.65
CA ARG A 48 4.14 -2.73 -11.10
C ARG A 48 3.71 -3.73 -12.16
N ALA A 49 3.62 -5.00 -11.79
CA ALA A 49 2.88 -6.05 -12.48
C ALA A 49 1.70 -6.47 -11.60
N GLN A 50 0.54 -6.65 -12.23
CA GLN A 50 -0.72 -6.89 -11.57
C GLN A 50 -1.45 -8.07 -12.22
N ALA A 51 -2.12 -8.88 -11.42
CA ALA A 51 -3.04 -9.92 -11.86
C ALA A 51 -4.33 -9.81 -11.03
N SER A 52 -5.47 -9.62 -11.67
CA SER A 52 -6.77 -9.56 -10.99
C SER A 52 -7.33 -10.95 -10.77
N GLY A 53 -8.18 -11.11 -9.76
CA GLY A 53 -8.96 -12.34 -9.60
C GLY A 53 -8.20 -13.50 -8.97
N ILE A 54 -7.22 -13.23 -8.10
CA ILE A 54 -6.35 -14.25 -7.52
C ILE A 54 -6.97 -14.83 -6.25
N GLU A 55 -7.15 -16.15 -6.17
CA GLU A 55 -7.74 -16.83 -5.00
C GLU A 55 -6.84 -16.77 -3.75
N GLY A 56 -5.53 -16.62 -3.95
CA GLY A 56 -4.56 -16.52 -2.86
C GLY A 56 -3.13 -16.71 -3.35
N ILE A 57 -2.17 -16.44 -2.47
CA ILE A 57 -0.74 -16.70 -2.70
C ILE A 57 -0.16 -17.37 -1.45
N ASP A 58 0.98 -18.06 -1.59
CA ASP A 58 1.78 -18.45 -0.44
C ASP A 58 2.35 -17.18 0.22
N PRO A 59 1.96 -16.85 1.48
CA PRO A 59 2.42 -15.62 2.14
C PRO A 59 3.91 -15.65 2.46
N HIS A 60 4.56 -16.81 2.41
CA HIS A 60 5.99 -16.97 2.70
C HIS A 60 6.86 -17.06 1.44
N ALA A 61 6.25 -17.18 0.26
CA ALA A 61 6.99 -17.13 -0.99
C ALA A 61 7.62 -15.75 -1.20
N ASP A 62 8.85 -15.71 -1.72
CA ASP A 62 9.46 -14.46 -2.12
C ASP A 62 8.74 -13.83 -3.32
N GLU A 63 8.99 -12.55 -3.55
CA GLU A 63 8.24 -11.76 -4.52
C GLU A 63 8.41 -12.25 -5.96
N LEU A 64 9.55 -12.86 -6.30
CA LEU A 64 9.76 -13.43 -7.63
C LEU A 64 9.03 -14.76 -7.76
N ALA A 65 9.09 -15.63 -6.77
CA ALA A 65 8.33 -16.87 -6.76
C ALA A 65 6.82 -16.60 -6.90
N VAL A 66 6.30 -15.57 -6.22
CA VAL A 66 4.91 -15.13 -6.37
C VAL A 66 4.61 -14.67 -7.79
N LEU A 67 5.48 -13.86 -8.41
CA LEU A 67 5.31 -13.40 -9.79
C LEU A 67 5.33 -14.57 -10.79
N GLU A 68 6.30 -15.48 -10.68
CA GLU A 68 6.43 -16.63 -11.58
C GLU A 68 5.23 -17.56 -11.51
N ALA A 69 4.69 -17.80 -10.32
CA ALA A 69 3.52 -18.64 -10.12
C ALA A 69 2.23 -18.08 -10.76
N HIS A 70 2.17 -16.77 -11.01
CA HIS A 70 0.98 -16.07 -11.52
C HIS A 70 1.24 -15.34 -12.84
N LEU A 71 2.32 -15.67 -13.54
CA LEU A 71 2.76 -14.94 -14.74
C LEU A 71 1.69 -14.89 -15.83
N ASP A 72 1.01 -16.02 -16.06
CA ASP A 72 -0.04 -16.13 -17.09
C ASP A 72 -1.32 -15.36 -16.74
N ALA A 73 -1.47 -14.93 -15.48
CA ALA A 73 -2.59 -14.15 -15.00
C ALA A 73 -2.32 -12.63 -15.00
N VAL A 74 -1.10 -12.20 -15.32
CA VAL A 74 -0.75 -10.77 -15.35
C VAL A 74 -1.55 -10.06 -16.44
N ASP A 75 -2.39 -9.12 -16.04
CA ASP A 75 -3.35 -8.41 -16.89
C ASP A 75 -3.05 -6.91 -17.03
N PHE A 76 -2.25 -6.36 -16.13
CA PHE A 76 -1.90 -4.94 -16.13
C PHE A 76 -0.47 -4.71 -15.63
N CYS A 77 0.24 -3.80 -16.30
CA CYS A 77 1.57 -3.37 -15.90
C CYS A 77 1.72 -1.85 -16.06
N ALA A 78 2.46 -1.21 -15.16
CA ALA A 78 2.74 0.21 -15.26
C ALA A 78 4.08 0.61 -14.65
N ILE A 79 4.63 1.71 -15.16
CA ILE A 79 5.73 2.45 -14.54
C ILE A 79 5.19 3.72 -13.88
N THR A 80 5.73 4.05 -12.73
CA THR A 80 5.28 5.17 -11.92
C THR A 80 6.46 5.96 -11.39
N VAL A 81 6.42 7.28 -11.55
CA VAL A 81 7.37 8.21 -10.93
C VAL A 81 6.69 8.91 -9.75
N LYS A 82 7.37 8.94 -8.61
CA LYS A 82 6.85 9.50 -7.35
C LYS A 82 7.77 10.60 -6.82
N GLY A 83 7.19 11.64 -6.26
CA GLY A 83 7.86 12.66 -5.47
C GLY A 83 7.70 12.45 -3.96
N PRO A 84 8.40 13.28 -3.15
CA PRO A 84 8.33 13.18 -1.70
C PRO A 84 6.90 13.43 -1.18
N MET A 85 6.57 12.75 -0.08
CA MET A 85 5.27 12.85 0.56
C MET A 85 5.28 13.86 1.71
N VAL A 86 4.23 14.69 1.76
CA VAL A 86 3.94 15.60 2.87
C VAL A 86 2.48 15.43 3.26
N GLU A 87 2.22 14.99 4.49
CA GLU A 87 0.87 14.83 5.06
C GLU A 87 -0.10 14.06 4.14
N GLY A 88 0.36 12.96 3.56
CA GLY A 88 -0.45 12.12 2.66
C GLY A 88 -0.56 12.64 1.22
N THR A 89 0.04 13.79 0.90
CA THR A 89 0.07 14.35 -0.45
C THR A 89 1.41 14.11 -1.12
N ARG A 90 1.42 13.64 -2.37
CA ARG A 90 2.64 13.56 -3.20
C ARG A 90 2.33 13.69 -4.68
N TYR A 91 3.35 14.02 -5.47
CA TYR A 91 3.30 13.86 -6.92
C TYR A 91 3.46 12.38 -7.29
N GLU A 92 2.58 11.85 -8.12
CA GLU A 92 2.62 10.50 -8.67
C GLU A 92 2.08 10.48 -10.10
N ALA A 93 2.93 10.11 -11.06
CA ALA A 93 2.53 9.96 -12.45
C ALA A 93 2.78 8.53 -12.93
N GLU A 94 1.71 7.88 -13.39
CA GLU A 94 1.70 6.49 -13.85
C GLU A 94 1.49 6.39 -15.36
N ARG A 95 2.19 5.46 -16.03
CA ARG A 95 1.98 5.11 -17.43
C ARG A 95 1.98 3.60 -17.59
N GLU A 96 1.03 3.11 -18.37
CA GLU A 96 0.96 1.69 -18.73
C GLU A 96 2.22 1.25 -19.47
N LEU A 97 2.63 0.01 -19.20
CA LEU A 97 3.70 -0.68 -19.90
C LEU A 97 3.18 -1.99 -20.48
N ASP A 98 3.76 -2.40 -21.60
CA ASP A 98 3.55 -3.74 -22.13
C ASP A 98 3.94 -4.79 -21.07
N PRO A 99 3.05 -5.75 -20.73
CA PRO A 99 3.33 -6.74 -19.70
C PRO A 99 4.61 -7.54 -19.91
N LEU A 100 4.94 -7.89 -21.15
CA LEU A 100 6.16 -8.66 -21.47
C LEU A 100 7.43 -7.90 -21.07
N VAL A 101 7.44 -6.58 -21.26
CA VAL A 101 8.58 -5.73 -20.90
C VAL A 101 8.61 -5.48 -19.40
N ALA A 102 7.47 -5.15 -18.80
CA ALA A 102 7.39 -4.80 -17.38
C ALA A 102 7.79 -5.96 -16.45
N VAL A 103 7.36 -7.19 -16.76
CA VAL A 103 7.75 -8.39 -16.01
C VAL A 103 9.27 -8.58 -16.02
N GLU A 104 9.91 -8.42 -17.19
CA GLU A 104 11.37 -8.55 -17.29
C GLU A 104 12.12 -7.50 -16.47
N ILE A 105 11.55 -6.31 -16.30
CA ILE A 105 12.09 -5.27 -15.41
C ILE A 105 11.94 -5.70 -13.95
N VAL A 106 10.75 -6.15 -13.53
CA VAL A 106 10.50 -6.61 -12.14
C VAL A 106 11.44 -7.75 -11.75
N ARG A 107 11.70 -8.70 -12.68
CA ARG A 107 12.66 -9.81 -12.51
C ARG A 107 14.08 -9.35 -12.17
N ARG A 108 14.53 -8.22 -12.73
CA ARG A 108 15.92 -7.75 -12.65
C ARG A 108 16.16 -6.65 -11.63
N ALA A 109 15.11 -5.97 -11.19
CA ALA A 109 15.23 -4.91 -10.20
C ALA A 109 15.86 -5.42 -8.88
N PRO A 110 16.51 -4.57 -8.08
CA PRO A 110 17.16 -5.01 -6.84
C PRO A 110 16.17 -5.21 -5.68
N ALA A 111 15.06 -4.48 -5.68
CA ALA A 111 14.12 -4.43 -4.56
C ALA A 111 12.68 -4.63 -5.05
N ARG A 112 11.90 -5.42 -4.31
CA ARG A 112 10.53 -5.83 -4.67
C ARG A 112 9.62 -5.88 -3.46
N VAL A 113 8.32 -5.81 -3.74
CA VAL A 113 7.24 -6.11 -2.80
C VAL A 113 6.16 -6.91 -3.52
N ALA A 114 5.62 -7.93 -2.86
CA ALA A 114 4.43 -8.65 -3.28
C ALA A 114 3.31 -8.51 -2.24
N LYS A 115 2.07 -8.33 -2.71
CA LYS A 115 0.89 -8.19 -1.85
C LYS A 115 -0.39 -8.59 -2.57
N LEU A 116 -1.38 -9.03 -1.80
CA LEU A 116 -2.77 -9.11 -2.23
C LEU A 116 -3.49 -7.83 -1.82
N ARG A 117 -4.17 -7.22 -2.77
CA ARG A 117 -4.92 -5.98 -2.61
C ARG A 117 -6.41 -6.27 -2.68
N HIS A 118 -7.11 -6.00 -1.58
CA HIS A 118 -8.58 -6.08 -1.50
C HIS A 118 -9.17 -4.68 -1.51
N SER A 119 -10.22 -4.47 -2.30
CA SER A 119 -11.01 -3.24 -2.24
C SER A 119 -12.14 -3.40 -1.24
N ALA A 120 -12.48 -2.34 -0.52
CA ALA A 120 -13.63 -2.32 0.39
C ALA A 120 -14.30 -0.95 0.34
N TRP A 121 -15.63 -0.92 0.23
CA TRP A 121 -16.39 0.33 0.30
C TRP A 121 -16.97 0.52 1.70
N LEU A 122 -16.50 1.51 2.44
CA LEU A 122 -16.89 1.76 3.83
C LEU A 122 -17.44 3.18 3.98
N GLY A 123 -18.76 3.28 4.16
CA GLY A 123 -19.44 4.57 4.23
C GLY A 123 -19.33 5.33 2.90
N ALA A 124 -18.64 6.47 2.93
CA ALA A 124 -18.42 7.32 1.76
C ALA A 124 -17.08 7.08 1.06
N ASP A 125 -16.21 6.24 1.64
CA ASP A 125 -14.82 6.11 1.20
C ASP A 125 -14.52 4.73 0.62
N GLY A 126 -13.74 4.74 -0.45
CA GLY A 126 -13.09 3.55 -0.99
C GLY A 126 -11.81 3.27 -0.22
N TRP A 127 -11.72 2.08 0.35
CA TRP A 127 -10.58 1.59 1.08
C TRP A 127 -9.89 0.48 0.29
N VAL A 128 -8.60 0.40 0.50
CA VAL A 128 -7.74 -0.64 -0.03
C VAL A 128 -7.04 -1.30 1.13
N ILE A 129 -7.13 -2.63 1.22
CA ILE A 129 -6.48 -3.44 2.25
C ILE A 129 -5.41 -4.27 1.58
N ASP A 130 -4.15 -3.95 1.85
CA ASP A 130 -2.99 -4.63 1.32
C ASP A 130 -2.45 -5.65 2.33
N VAL A 131 -2.47 -6.93 1.94
CA VAL A 131 -1.89 -8.06 2.69
C VAL A 131 -0.56 -8.43 2.05
N PHE A 132 0.55 -8.17 2.74
CA PHE A 132 1.89 -8.34 2.20
C PHE A 132 2.40 -9.79 2.36
N ALA A 133 3.16 -10.25 1.37
CA ALA A 133 3.81 -11.56 1.36
C ALA A 133 5.34 -11.46 1.53
N GLY A 134 6.02 -12.60 1.50
CA GLY A 134 7.47 -12.72 1.58
C GLY A 134 8.01 -12.18 2.90
N GLY A 135 9.13 -11.44 2.84
CA GLY A 135 9.75 -10.84 4.02
C GLY A 135 8.88 -9.78 4.71
N ASN A 136 7.83 -9.30 4.04
CA ASN A 136 6.90 -8.33 4.60
C ASN A 136 5.72 -8.98 5.32
N ALA A 137 5.50 -10.29 5.17
CA ALA A 137 4.49 -10.99 5.96
C ALA A 137 4.81 -10.90 7.47
N PRO A 138 3.81 -10.74 8.36
CA PRO A 138 2.36 -10.74 8.11
C PRO A 138 1.79 -9.30 8.05
N LEU A 139 2.51 -8.33 7.49
CA LEU A 139 2.05 -6.93 7.45
C LEU A 139 0.72 -6.78 6.71
N VAL A 140 -0.19 -6.02 7.29
CA VAL A 140 -1.41 -5.53 6.65
C VAL A 140 -1.47 -4.01 6.78
N VAL A 141 -1.73 -3.33 5.67
CA VAL A 141 -1.91 -1.87 5.63
C VAL A 141 -3.24 -1.57 4.95
N ALA A 142 -4.05 -0.73 5.59
CA ALA A 142 -5.24 -0.15 4.98
C ALA A 142 -4.91 1.24 4.46
N GLU A 143 -5.40 1.58 3.27
CA GLU A 143 -5.20 2.86 2.61
C GLU A 143 -6.55 3.41 2.17
N VAL A 144 -6.72 4.72 2.32
CA VAL A 144 -7.84 5.46 1.75
C VAL A 144 -7.28 6.59 0.91
N GLU A 145 -7.85 6.77 -0.27
CA GLU A 145 -7.47 7.80 -1.22
C GLU A 145 -8.70 8.63 -1.62
N ARG A 146 -8.51 9.93 -1.83
CA ARG A 146 -9.54 10.83 -2.39
C ARG A 146 -8.93 11.71 -3.49
N GLY A 147 -9.80 12.33 -4.28
CA GLY A 147 -9.39 13.30 -5.31
C GLY A 147 -8.81 14.63 -4.79
N GLY A 148 -8.72 14.78 -3.47
CA GLY A 148 -8.17 15.92 -2.73
C GLY A 148 -7.78 15.46 -1.33
N PRO A 149 -7.27 16.35 -0.46
CA PRO A 149 -6.84 15.98 0.89
C PRO A 149 -7.90 15.16 1.65
N VAL A 150 -7.47 14.06 2.28
CA VAL A 150 -8.36 13.16 3.01
C VAL A 150 -8.67 13.75 4.40
N THR A 151 -9.52 14.79 4.40
CA THR A 151 -9.95 15.47 5.62
C THR A 151 -11.20 14.83 6.24
N ASP A 152 -11.38 15.04 7.53
CA ASP A 152 -12.62 14.66 8.25
C ASP A 152 -12.99 13.18 8.05
N LEU A 153 -12.00 12.30 8.27
CA LEU A 153 -12.08 10.88 7.96
C LEU A 153 -12.74 10.09 9.09
N VAL A 154 -13.69 9.22 8.74
CA VAL A 154 -14.16 8.15 9.63
C VAL A 154 -13.17 7.00 9.56
N VAL A 155 -12.43 6.77 10.64
CA VAL A 155 -11.38 5.74 10.69
C VAL A 155 -12.01 4.40 11.12
N PRO A 156 -11.98 3.35 10.29
CA PRO A 156 -12.53 2.04 10.66
C PRO A 156 -11.86 1.43 11.89
N GLU A 157 -12.59 0.60 12.64
CA GLU A 157 -12.09 -0.02 13.89
C GLU A 157 -10.84 -0.89 13.69
N PHE A 158 -10.66 -1.49 12.51
CA PHE A 158 -9.48 -2.29 12.21
C PHE A 158 -8.21 -1.44 11.97
N CYS A 159 -8.34 -0.14 11.73
CA CYS A 159 -7.22 0.78 11.54
C CYS A 159 -6.61 1.15 12.90
N THR A 160 -5.59 0.41 13.33
CA THR A 160 -5.02 0.48 14.67
C THR A 160 -4.26 1.79 14.91
N THR A 161 -3.42 2.20 13.97
CA THR A 161 -2.66 3.47 14.04
C THR A 161 -2.37 3.95 12.63
N GLU A 162 -2.26 5.26 12.46
CA GLU A 162 -1.85 5.85 11.20
C GLU A 162 -0.32 5.74 11.01
N VAL A 163 0.09 5.38 9.79
CA VAL A 163 1.48 5.20 9.36
C VAL A 163 1.81 6.02 8.09
N THR A 164 0.92 6.95 7.70
CA THR A 164 1.04 7.81 6.51
C THR A 164 2.41 8.49 6.38
N THR A 165 2.97 8.97 7.50
CA THR A 165 4.25 9.69 7.53
C THR A 165 5.44 8.81 7.91
N ASP A 166 5.22 7.54 8.22
CA ASP A 166 6.29 6.60 8.55
C ASP A 166 6.86 5.96 7.28
N ALA A 167 8.02 6.47 6.85
CA ALA A 167 8.70 5.99 5.65
C ALA A 167 9.05 4.49 5.69
N ARG A 168 9.10 3.86 6.88
CA ARG A 168 9.29 2.41 7.02
C ARG A 168 8.14 1.61 6.37
N PHE A 169 6.93 2.16 6.38
CA PHE A 169 5.72 1.55 5.80
C PHE A 169 5.45 1.97 4.35
N ALA A 170 6.27 2.86 3.76
CA ALA A 170 6.22 3.10 2.33
C ALA A 170 6.68 1.85 1.59
N ASN A 171 6.06 1.53 0.45
CA ASN A 171 6.39 0.30 -0.29
C ASN A 171 7.87 0.24 -0.71
N ASP A 172 8.53 1.37 -1.00
CA ASP A 172 9.97 1.40 -1.26
C ASP A 172 10.81 1.17 0.01
N GLY A 173 10.32 1.62 1.18
CA GLY A 173 10.87 1.28 2.48
C GLY A 173 10.81 -0.21 2.75
N LEU A 174 9.64 -0.81 2.53
CA LEU A 174 9.38 -2.25 2.67
C LEU A 174 10.20 -3.10 1.67
N ALA A 175 10.43 -2.58 0.46
CA ALA A 175 11.27 -3.25 -0.54
C ALA A 175 12.75 -3.28 -0.14
N ARG A 176 13.24 -2.24 0.55
CA ARG A 176 14.63 -2.14 1.02
C ARG A 176 14.87 -2.89 2.32
N ARG A 177 13.94 -2.79 3.27
CA ARG A 177 14.03 -3.44 4.58
C ARG A 177 12.67 -4.03 4.97
N PRO A 178 12.46 -5.32 4.69
CA PRO A 178 11.16 -5.96 4.91
C PRO A 178 10.66 -5.85 6.35
N PHE A 179 9.34 -5.74 6.51
CA PHE A 179 8.67 -5.61 7.81
C PHE A 179 9.10 -6.64 8.83
N GLY A 180 9.28 -7.91 8.41
CA GLY A 180 9.67 -9.00 9.30
C GLY A 180 10.98 -8.75 10.06
N GLU A 181 11.87 -7.90 9.54
CA GLU A 181 13.13 -7.55 10.20
C GLU A 181 13.00 -6.54 11.35
N TRP A 182 11.87 -5.85 11.45
CA TRP A 182 11.68 -4.76 12.43
C TRP A 182 10.31 -4.76 13.10
N ALA A 183 9.44 -5.72 12.76
CA ALA A 183 8.09 -5.82 13.28
C ALA A 183 8.03 -5.88 14.81
N ARG A 184 8.96 -6.60 15.44
CA ARG A 184 8.98 -6.76 16.90
C ARG A 184 9.31 -5.45 17.60
N GLU A 185 10.36 -4.76 17.16
CA GLU A 185 10.79 -3.50 17.72
C GLU A 185 9.71 -2.42 17.53
N TRP A 186 9.09 -2.38 16.35
CA TRP A 186 8.02 -1.44 16.06
C TRP A 186 6.73 -1.71 16.85
N ARG A 187 6.33 -2.99 17.00
CA ARG A 187 5.18 -3.34 17.85
C ARG A 187 5.42 -2.95 19.32
N ALA A 188 6.65 -3.08 19.82
CA ALA A 188 7.01 -2.59 21.15
C ALA A 188 6.92 -1.06 21.26
N GLU A 189 7.37 -0.32 20.23
CA GLU A 189 7.21 1.14 20.13
C GLU A 189 5.73 1.54 20.18
N LEU A 190 4.88 0.87 19.40
CA LEU A 190 3.44 1.12 19.36
C LEU A 190 2.78 0.84 20.71
N LEU A 191 3.12 -0.27 21.37
CA LEU A 191 2.61 -0.58 22.71
C LEU A 191 3.02 0.46 23.76
N ALA A 192 4.22 1.03 23.64
CA ALA A 192 4.72 2.03 24.58
C ALA A 192 4.12 3.43 24.34
N THR A 193 3.88 3.79 23.08
CA THR A 193 3.45 5.15 22.69
C THR A 193 1.96 5.29 22.42
N GLY A 194 1.27 4.16 22.20
CA GLY A 194 -0.13 4.14 21.80
C GLY A 194 -0.34 4.49 20.33
N PRO A 195 -1.58 4.33 19.82
CA PRO A 195 -1.92 4.68 18.45
C PRO A 195 -1.84 6.19 18.22
N ARG A 196 -1.44 6.58 17.01
CA ARG A 196 -1.30 7.98 16.59
C ARG A 196 -2.02 8.21 15.27
N PHE A 197 -2.57 9.41 15.11
CA PHE A 197 -3.31 9.83 13.93
C PHE A 197 -2.91 11.27 13.58
N LEU A 198 -2.88 11.60 12.29
CA LEU A 198 -2.61 12.96 11.81
C LEU A 198 -3.74 13.88 12.24
N THR A 199 -3.40 15.02 12.84
CA THR A 199 -4.37 16.04 13.30
C THR A 199 -4.44 17.25 12.37
N GLY A 200 -3.58 17.30 11.34
CA GLY A 200 -3.52 18.40 10.37
C GLY A 200 -4.63 18.37 9.29
N LEU A 201 -5.38 17.27 9.20
CA LEU A 201 -6.37 17.00 8.15
C LEU A 201 -7.80 17.02 8.69
N GLY A 202 -8.13 17.97 9.56
CA GLY A 202 -9.47 18.05 10.17
C GLY A 202 -9.67 17.03 11.29
N HIS A 203 -10.92 16.61 11.50
CA HIS A 203 -11.28 15.72 12.61
C HIS A 203 -11.24 14.24 12.21
N ASN A 204 -10.58 13.41 13.00
CA ASN A 204 -10.66 11.95 12.82
C ASN A 204 -11.80 11.44 13.69
N HIS A 205 -12.83 10.86 13.08
CA HIS A 205 -13.90 10.19 13.82
C HIS A 205 -13.45 8.77 14.14
N LEU A 206 -13.08 8.52 15.40
CA LEU A 206 -12.64 7.21 15.85
C LEU A 206 -13.83 6.37 16.38
N PRO A 207 -13.75 5.02 16.31
CA PRO A 207 -14.80 4.17 16.84
C PRO A 207 -15.04 4.45 18.33
N GLY A 208 -16.31 4.70 18.69
CA GLY A 208 -16.71 4.96 20.08
C GLY A 208 -16.67 6.42 20.51
N GLU A 209 -16.24 7.35 19.65
CA GLU A 209 -16.47 8.79 19.87
C GLU A 209 -17.92 9.12 19.51
N THR A 210 -18.68 9.66 20.47
CA THR A 210 -19.98 10.31 20.20
C THR A 210 -19.74 11.81 20.01
N ASP A 211 -20.32 12.37 18.95
CA ASP A 211 -20.33 13.82 18.65
C ASP A 211 -20.78 14.70 19.84
#